data_AF-A0A8T6V2K8-F1
#
_entry.id   AF-A0A8T6V2K8-F1
#
_cell.length_a   1.000
_cell.length_b   1.000
_cell.length_c   1.000
_cell.angle_alpha   90.00
_cell.angle_beta   90.00
_cell.angle_gamma   90.00
#
_symmetry.space_group_name_H-M   'P 1'
#
loop_
_entity.id
_entity.type
_entity.pdbx_description
1 polymer ?
#
loop_
_entity_poly.entity_id
_entity_poly.type
_entity_poly.pdbx_seq_one_letter_code
_entity_poly.pdbx_strand_id
1 'polypeptide(L)'
;MRLSKDGVVQFFYVDTGEIIQTDKLLENLDVNTNSWTHVDYEKNIIGLGLDTGQVLIFRHEYKLKYGDDYRTVIPSITYPYGEQPINLQIGKQSIES
;
A
#
# COMPACT_ATOMS: atom_id res chain seq x y z
N MET A 1 2.69 3.85 -9.98
CA MET A 1 1.71 3.99 -8.87
C MET A 1 1.99 5.28 -8.15
N ARG A 2 0.94 5.98 -7.69
CA ARG A 2 1.06 7.10 -6.75
C ARG A 2 0.17 6.84 -5.54
N LEU A 3 0.61 7.33 -4.40
CA LEU A 3 -0.14 7.34 -3.14
C LEU A 3 -0.32 8.81 -2.73
N SER A 4 -1.55 9.23 -2.47
CA SER A 4 -1.86 10.57 -1.97
C SER A 4 -2.07 10.58 -0.46
N LYS A 5 -2.08 11.79 0.12
CA LYS A 5 -2.18 12.03 1.58
C LYS A 5 -3.55 11.67 2.17
N ASP A 6 -4.54 11.38 1.36
CA ASP A 6 -5.86 10.88 1.76
C ASP A 6 -5.92 9.34 1.76
N GLY A 7 -4.77 8.65 1.57
CA GLY A 7 -4.74 7.19 1.52
C GLY A 7 -5.30 6.62 0.22
N VAL A 8 -5.35 7.41 -0.85
CA VAL A 8 -5.77 6.94 -2.18
C VAL A 8 -4.55 6.47 -2.97
N VAL A 9 -4.62 5.22 -3.44
CA VAL A 9 -3.64 4.62 -4.33
C VAL A 9 -4.16 4.65 -5.75
N GLN A 10 -3.36 5.18 -6.67
CA GLN A 10 -3.68 5.18 -8.09
C GLN A 10 -2.59 4.48 -8.88
N PHE A 11 -3.02 3.46 -9.62
CA PHE A 11 -2.23 2.77 -10.61
C PHE A 11 -2.49 3.39 -11.97
N PHE A 12 -1.43 3.60 -12.72
CA PHE A 12 -1.49 4.23 -14.04
C PHE A 12 -0.39 3.66 -14.93
N TYR A 13 -0.62 3.70 -16.24
CA TYR A 13 0.38 3.41 -17.26
C TYR A 13 1.43 4.51 -17.26
N VAL A 14 2.72 4.16 -17.18
CA VAL A 14 3.81 5.14 -17.03
C VAL A 14 4.03 5.94 -18.31
N ASP A 15 3.76 5.34 -19.46
CA ASP A 15 3.91 5.92 -20.79
C ASP A 15 2.77 6.88 -21.16
N THR A 16 1.52 6.55 -20.82
CA THR A 16 0.35 7.38 -21.16
C THR A 16 -0.17 8.23 -20.01
N GLY A 17 0.14 7.87 -18.76
CA GLY A 17 -0.46 8.47 -17.56
C GLY A 17 -1.91 8.04 -17.31
N GLU A 18 -2.47 7.16 -18.13
CA GLU A 18 -3.85 6.68 -17.99
C GLU A 18 -4.03 5.87 -16.70
N ILE A 19 -5.07 6.18 -15.94
CA ILE A 19 -5.39 5.49 -14.69
C ILE A 19 -5.97 4.12 -15.00
N ILE A 20 -5.34 3.08 -14.44
CA ILE A 20 -5.73 1.69 -14.57
C ILE A 20 -6.67 1.28 -13.42
N GLN A 21 -6.34 1.73 -12.20
CA GLN A 21 -7.07 1.37 -10.98
C GLN A 21 -6.89 2.44 -9.92
N THR A 22 -7.94 2.68 -9.13
CA THR A 22 -7.92 3.56 -7.96
C THR A 22 -8.48 2.81 -6.77
N ASP A 23 -7.71 2.71 -5.69
CA ASP A 23 -8.10 2.10 -4.43
C ASP A 23 -8.06 3.13 -3.31
N LYS A 24 -9.13 3.24 -2.53
CA LYS A 24 -9.20 4.12 -1.35
C LYS A 24 -8.99 3.29 -0.09
N LEU A 25 -7.77 3.28 0.44
CA LEU A 25 -7.39 2.37 1.53
C LEU A 25 -8.09 2.69 2.85
N LEU A 26 -8.58 3.93 3.01
CA LEU A 26 -9.20 4.42 4.23
C LEU A 26 -10.70 4.70 4.08
N GLU A 27 -11.36 4.28 2.98
CA GLU A 27 -12.77 4.64 2.73
C GLU A 27 -13.74 4.20 3.84
N ASN A 28 -13.39 3.13 4.55
CA ASN A 28 -14.18 2.60 5.67
C ASN A 28 -13.65 3.01 7.05
N LEU A 29 -12.69 3.93 7.11
CA LEU A 29 -12.02 4.36 8.34
C LEU A 29 -12.16 5.87 8.49
N ASP A 30 -12.63 6.33 9.66
CA ASP A 30 -12.71 7.75 9.98
C ASP A 30 -11.36 8.26 10.52
N VAL A 31 -10.32 8.19 9.67
CA VAL A 31 -8.92 8.49 10.00
C VAL A 31 -8.23 9.16 8.81
N ASN A 32 -7.19 9.96 9.07
CA ASN A 32 -6.37 10.58 8.03
C ASN A 32 -4.96 9.98 8.02
N THR A 33 -4.27 10.06 6.86
CA THR A 33 -2.84 9.75 6.84
C THR A 33 -2.03 10.98 7.23
N ASN A 34 -1.10 10.80 8.16
CA ASN A 34 -0.09 11.79 8.52
C ASN A 34 1.23 11.55 7.78
N SER A 35 1.56 10.28 7.51
CA SER A 35 2.83 9.88 6.93
C SER A 35 2.72 8.57 6.17
N TRP A 36 3.72 8.30 5.33
CA TRP A 36 3.88 7.00 4.69
C TRP A 36 5.37 6.65 4.66
N THR A 37 5.68 5.36 4.71
CA THR A 37 7.04 4.86 4.63
C THR A 37 7.10 3.52 3.92
N HIS A 38 8.23 3.25 3.30
CA HIS A 38 8.52 1.94 2.74
C HIS A 38 8.99 1.02 3.85
N VAL A 39 8.24 -0.05 4.13
CA VAL A 39 8.58 -1.03 5.18
C VAL A 39 9.58 -2.05 4.64
N ASP A 40 9.42 -2.49 3.39
CA ASP A 40 10.30 -3.46 2.74
C ASP A 40 10.30 -3.28 1.22
N TYR A 41 11.42 -2.76 0.67
CA TYR A 41 11.60 -2.42 -0.75
C TYR A 41 11.48 -3.62 -1.67
N GLU A 42 12.01 -4.76 -1.27
CA GLU A 42 11.99 -5.98 -2.08
C GLU A 42 10.58 -6.58 -2.13
N LYS A 43 9.83 -6.44 -1.03
CA LYS A 43 8.47 -6.99 -0.93
C LYS A 43 7.38 -6.01 -1.34
N ASN A 44 7.69 -4.76 -1.73
CA ASN A 44 6.70 -3.73 -2.06
C ASN A 44 5.72 -3.43 -0.91
N ILE A 45 6.19 -3.46 0.34
CA ILE A 45 5.36 -3.21 1.52
C ILE A 45 5.47 -1.75 1.95
N ILE A 46 4.31 -1.12 2.12
CA ILE A 46 4.17 0.29 2.53
C ILE A 46 3.38 0.35 3.84
N GLY A 47 3.84 1.19 4.76
CA GLY A 47 3.12 1.55 5.98
C GLY A 47 2.56 2.96 5.88
N LEU A 48 1.27 3.12 6.14
CA LEU A 48 0.58 4.40 6.29
C LEU A 48 0.44 4.74 7.76
N GLY A 49 1.15 5.77 8.22
CA GLY A 49 0.96 6.31 9.56
C GLY A 49 -0.27 7.18 9.62
N LEU A 50 -1.21 6.84 10.50
CA LEU A 50 -2.49 7.51 10.67
C LEU A 50 -2.42 8.58 11.78
N ASP A 51 -3.36 9.50 11.76
CA ASP A 51 -3.53 10.52 12.82
C ASP A 51 -3.85 9.94 14.20
N THR A 52 -4.43 8.73 14.24
CA THR A 52 -4.63 7.97 15.49
C THR A 52 -3.36 7.39 16.10
N GLY A 53 -2.22 7.45 15.39
CA GLY A 53 -0.96 6.82 15.78
C GLY A 53 -0.87 5.33 15.39
N GLN A 54 -1.92 4.77 14.80
CA GLN A 54 -1.89 3.44 14.20
C GLN A 54 -1.23 3.45 12.82
N VAL A 55 -0.90 2.27 12.31
CA VAL A 55 -0.35 2.09 10.97
C VAL A 55 -1.16 1.07 10.19
N LEU A 56 -1.58 1.43 8.99
CA LEU A 56 -2.11 0.48 8.02
C LEU A 56 -0.97 -0.02 7.13
N ILE A 57 -0.76 -1.33 7.08
CA ILE A 57 0.29 -1.94 6.26
C ILE A 57 -0.35 -2.62 5.05
N PHE A 58 0.04 -2.19 3.86
CA PHE A 58 -0.41 -2.78 2.61
C PHE A 58 0.78 -3.10 1.71
N ARG A 59 0.54 -3.96 0.73
CA ARG A 59 1.50 -4.35 -0.29
C ARG A 59 0.88 -4.13 -1.66
N HIS A 60 1.62 -3.50 -2.56
CA HIS A 60 1.22 -3.41 -3.96
C HIS A 60 1.90 -4.50 -4.78
N GLU A 61 1.13 -5.14 -5.65
CA GLU A 61 1.59 -6.20 -6.54
C GLU A 61 1.19 -5.88 -7.98
N TYR A 62 1.94 -6.43 -8.93
CA TYR A 62 1.66 -6.34 -10.36
C TYR A 62 1.61 -7.75 -10.93
N LYS A 63 0.40 -8.24 -11.21
CA LYS A 63 0.20 -9.54 -11.84
C LYS A 63 0.18 -9.37 -13.34
N LEU A 64 0.84 -10.28 -14.04
CA LEU A 64 0.73 -10.36 -15.50
C LEU A 64 -0.40 -11.32 -15.84
N LYS A 65 -1.39 -10.83 -16.57
CA LYS A 65 -2.36 -11.68 -17.25
C LYS A 65 -1.95 -11.81 -18.70
N TYR A 66 -1.77 -13.04 -19.14
CA TYR A 66 -1.54 -13.37 -20.53
C TYR A 66 -2.90 -13.56 -21.18
N GLY A 67 -3.32 -12.61 -22.02
CA GLY A 67 -4.39 -12.82 -22.99
C GLY A 67 -3.84 -13.43 -24.28
N ASP A 68 -4.73 -13.69 -25.24
CA ASP A 68 -4.37 -14.32 -26.52
C ASP A 68 -3.35 -13.49 -27.33
N ASP A 69 -3.37 -12.15 -27.23
CA ASP A 69 -2.51 -11.27 -28.05
C ASP A 69 -1.76 -10.16 -27.29
N TYR A 70 -1.96 -10.00 -25.97
CA TYR A 70 -1.26 -8.96 -25.20
C TYR A 70 -1.05 -9.32 -23.73
N ARG A 71 0.02 -8.76 -23.16
CA ARG A 71 0.34 -8.83 -21.72
C ARG A 71 -0.38 -7.68 -21.02
N THR A 72 -1.34 -8.00 -20.16
CA THR A 72 -2.03 -7.01 -19.32
C THR A 72 -1.42 -7.00 -17.93
N VAL A 73 -0.99 -5.83 -17.47
CA VAL A 73 -0.58 -5.63 -16.08
C VAL A 73 -1.83 -5.38 -15.25
N ILE A 74 -2.07 -6.25 -14.27
CA ILE A 74 -3.17 -6.11 -13.31
C ILE A 74 -2.55 -5.73 -11.97
N PRO A 75 -2.61 -4.45 -11.57
CA PRO A 75 -2.20 -4.05 -10.24
C PRO A 75 -3.15 -4.62 -9.18
N SER A 76 -2.65 -4.87 -7.97
CA SER A 76 -3.49 -5.24 -6.85
C SER A 76 -2.90 -4.78 -5.53
N ILE A 77 -3.76 -4.47 -4.57
CA ILE A 77 -3.40 -4.22 -3.18
C ILE A 77 -3.72 -5.45 -2.33
N THR A 78 -2.80 -5.81 -1.45
CA THR A 78 -2.98 -6.88 -0.46
C THR A 78 -2.59 -6.37 0.92
N TYR A 79 -3.13 -6.99 1.97
CA TYR A 79 -2.92 -6.57 3.35
C TYR A 79 -2.23 -7.68 4.14
N PRO A 80 -0.89 -7.78 4.10
CA PRO A 80 -0.15 -8.88 4.73
C PRO A 80 -0.33 -8.95 6.25
N TYR A 81 -0.75 -7.85 6.88
CA TYR A 81 -1.03 -7.76 8.32
C TYR A 81 -2.52 -7.53 8.64
N GLY A 82 -3.40 -7.71 7.64
CA GLY A 82 -4.84 -7.44 7.75
C GLY A 82 -5.23 -6.03 7.31
N GLU A 83 -6.52 -5.87 6.97
CA GLU A 83 -7.07 -4.63 6.41
C GLU A 83 -7.28 -3.53 7.46
N GLN A 84 -7.15 -3.87 8.74
CA GLN A 84 -7.34 -2.95 9.86
C GLN A 84 -6.02 -2.33 10.30
N PRO A 85 -5.99 -1.04 10.66
CA PRO A 85 -4.80 -0.40 11.20
C PRO A 85 -4.35 -1.08 12.50
N ILE A 86 -3.04 -1.31 12.61
CA ILE A 86 -2.42 -1.93 13.78
C ILE A 86 -1.64 -0.91 14.59
N ASN A 87 -1.52 -1.15 15.90
CA ASN A 87 -0.58 -0.41 16.72
C ASN A 87 0.83 -0.95 16.44
N LEU A 88 1.74 -0.10 15.94
CA LEU A 88 3.17 -0.45 15.91
C LEU A 88 3.71 -0.39 17.34
N GLN A 89 3.66 -1.52 18.05
CA GLN A 89 4.62 -1.73 19.12
C GLN A 89 5.95 -1.99 18.44
N ILE A 90 6.78 -0.95 18.32
CA ILE A 90 8.20 -1.14 18.02
C ILE A 90 8.72 -1.98 19.18
N GLY A 91 8.84 -3.29 18.93
CA GLY A 91 9.62 -4.16 19.78
C GLY A 91 11.00 -3.53 19.80
N LYS A 92 11.32 -2.86 20.91
CA LYS A 92 12.70 -2.52 21.23
C LYS A 92 13.39 -3.88 21.28
N GLN A 93 13.98 -4.30 20.16
CA GLN A 93 14.79 -5.49 20.14
C GLN A 93 16.04 -5.10 20.90
N SER A 94 15.93 -5.18 22.23
CA SER A 94 17.05 -5.22 23.13
C SER A 94 17.89 -6.39 22.63
N ILE A 95 18.99 -6.07 21.97
CA ILE A 95 20.05 -7.04 21.76
C ILE A 95 20.71 -7.15 23.14
N GLU A 96 20.11 -7.93 24.02
CA GLU A 96 20.80 -8.46 25.19
C GLU A 96 21.46 -9.75 24.76
N SER A 97 22.78 -9.71 24.59
CA SER A 97 23.79 -10.66 25.08
C SER A 97 25.09 -10.46 24.32
#